data_AF-A0A260WFK1-F1
#
_entry.id   AF-A0A260WFK1-F1
#
_cell.length_a   1.000
_cell.length_b   1.000
_cell.length_c   1.000
_cell.angle_alpha   90.00
_cell.angle_beta   90.00
_cell.angle_gamma   90.00
#
_symmetry.space_group_name_H-M   'P 1'
#
loop_
_entity.id
_entity.type
_entity.pdbx_description
1 polymer ?
#
loop_
_entity_poly.entity_id
_entity_poly.type
_entity_poly.pdbx_seq_one_letter_code
_entity_poly.pdbx_strand_id
1 'polypeptide(L)'
;MDQSQPKPLPPYPTTDHYLVRQLADDLDGLAFGESDWHFNFRTESNYYRPLAQAFLNAQAGWFLDMRTREWVPRDQLSDEQKAMT
;
A
#
# COMPACT_ATOMS: atom_id res chain seq x y z
N MET A 1 -15.16 26.82 18.35
CA MET A 1 -15.31 26.10 17.07
C MET A 1 -13.96 25.51 16.77
N ASP A 2 -13.82 24.20 16.96
CA ASP A 2 -12.55 23.51 16.76
C ASP A 2 -12.39 23.27 15.25
N GLN A 3 -11.58 24.09 14.58
CA GLN A 3 -11.26 23.89 13.17
C GLN A 3 -10.14 22.86 13.08
N SER A 4 -10.48 21.60 13.33
CA SER A 4 -9.55 20.48 13.07
C SER A 4 -9.33 20.43 11.56
N GLN A 5 -8.17 20.93 11.09
CA GLN A 5 -7.78 20.75 9.70
C GLN A 5 -7.78 19.24 9.38
N PRO A 6 -8.31 18.83 8.22
CA PRO A 6 -8.36 17.43 7.86
C PRO A 6 -6.94 16.87 7.81
N LYS A 7 -6.73 15.72 8.48
CA LYS A 7 -5.45 15.03 8.50
C LYS A 7 -5.02 14.77 7.05
N PRO A 8 -3.77 15.09 6.66
CA PRO A 8 -3.30 14.82 5.31
C PRO A 8 -3.39 13.31 5.03
N LEU A 9 -3.79 12.97 3.80
CA LEU A 9 -3.91 11.59 3.32
C LEU A 9 -2.75 11.27 2.35
N PRO A 10 -2.37 9.99 2.22
CA PRO A 10 -1.39 9.58 1.23
C PRO A 10 -1.96 9.73 -0.19
N PRO A 11 -1.12 9.78 -1.23
CA PRO A 11 -1.56 9.88 -2.63
C PRO A 11 -2.45 8.71 -3.08
N TYR A 12 -2.25 7.52 -2.51
CA TYR A 12 -3.03 6.32 -2.81
C TYR A 12 -3.78 5.85 -1.55
N PRO A 13 -4.90 6.50 -1.19
CA PRO A 13 -5.59 6.24 0.08
C PRO A 13 -6.42 4.95 0.08
N THR A 14 -6.71 4.38 -1.09
CA THR A 14 -7.49 3.14 -1.22
C THR A 14 -6.81 2.15 -2.17
N THR A 15 -7.18 0.88 -2.02
CA THR A 15 -6.76 -0.21 -2.89
C THR A 15 -7.44 -0.20 -4.27
N ASP A 16 -8.49 0.61 -4.44
CA ASP A 16 -9.26 0.72 -5.69
C ASP A 16 -8.71 1.80 -6.64
N HIS A 17 -7.70 2.56 -6.21
CA HIS A 17 -7.04 3.53 -7.07
C HIS A 17 -6.50 2.85 -8.34
N TYR A 18 -6.69 3.48 -9.51
CA TYR A 18 -6.33 2.86 -10.81
C TYR A 18 -4.88 2.34 -10.85
N LEU A 19 -3.92 3.17 -10.42
CA LEU A 19 -2.51 2.77 -10.38
C LEU A 19 -2.21 1.64 -9.39
N VAL A 20 -2.95 1.56 -8.27
CA VAL A 20 -2.81 0.48 -7.30
C VAL A 20 -3.30 -0.83 -7.90
N ARG A 21 -4.44 -0.80 -8.62
CA ARG A 21 -4.97 -1.96 -9.32
C ARG A 21 -4.03 -2.44 -10.42
N GLN A 22 -3.53 -1.52 -11.26
CA GLN A 22 -2.58 -1.86 -12.32
C GLN A 22 -1.33 -2.53 -11.76
N LEU A 23 -0.70 -1.95 -10.73
CA LEU A 23 0.49 -2.55 -10.13
C LEU A 23 0.17 -3.89 -9.46
N ALA A 24 -1.01 -4.05 -8.85
CA ALA A 24 -1.40 -5.32 -8.27
C ALA A 24 -1.55 -6.43 -9.33
N ASP A 25 -2.14 -6.11 -10.49
CA ASP A 25 -2.28 -7.02 -11.61
C ASP A 25 -0.90 -7.36 -12.21
N ASP A 26 0.01 -6.39 -12.30
CA ASP A 26 1.39 -6.61 -12.76
C ASP A 26 2.17 -7.52 -11.79
N LEU A 27 2.02 -7.34 -10.48
CA LEU A 27 2.64 -8.18 -9.45
C LEU A 27 2.11 -9.62 -9.49
N ASP A 28 0.79 -9.78 -9.71
CA ASP A 28 0.17 -11.09 -9.89
C ASP A 28 0.70 -11.80 -11.14
N GLY A 29 0.80 -11.08 -12.26
CA GLY A 29 1.40 -11.59 -13.50
C GLY A 29 2.87 -11.98 -13.35
N LEU A 30 3.66 -11.21 -12.61
CA LEU A 30 5.07 -11.55 -12.32
C LEU A 30 5.21 -12.80 -11.44
N ALA A 31 4.28 -13.01 -10.50
CA ALA A 31 4.35 -14.14 -9.57
C ALA A 31 4.02 -15.48 -10.23
N PHE A 32 3.12 -15.49 -11.24
CA PHE A 32 2.60 -16.74 -11.82
C PHE A 32 2.82 -16.89 -13.34
N GLY A 33 3.31 -15.87 -14.05
CA GLY A 33 3.47 -15.87 -15.50
C GLY A 33 2.15 -16.01 -16.27
N GLU A 34 2.21 -16.19 -17.60
CA GLU A 34 1.02 -16.33 -18.46
C GLU A 34 0.20 -17.62 -18.20
N SER A 35 0.80 -18.66 -17.62
CA SER A 35 0.32 -20.03 -17.82
C SER A 35 -0.37 -20.69 -16.62
N ASP A 36 -0.27 -20.15 -15.40
CA ASP A 36 -0.67 -20.92 -14.18
C ASP A 36 -1.46 -20.14 -13.12
N TRP A 37 -1.87 -18.90 -13.41
CA TRP A 37 -2.62 -18.06 -12.45
C TRP A 37 -3.98 -18.64 -12.04
N HIS A 38 -4.60 -19.44 -12.92
CA HIS A 38 -5.89 -20.09 -12.64
C HIS A 38 -5.80 -21.26 -11.65
N PHE A 39 -4.62 -21.90 -11.51
CA PHE A 39 -4.49 -23.19 -10.82
C PHE A 39 -3.77 -23.11 -9.47
N ASN A 40 -2.82 -22.18 -9.30
CA ASN A 40 -1.91 -22.29 -8.16
C ASN A 40 -2.29 -21.44 -6.95
N PHE A 41 -2.74 -20.21 -7.12
CA PHE A 41 -3.28 -19.44 -6.02
C PHE A 41 -4.22 -18.42 -6.64
N ARG A 42 -5.52 -18.47 -6.31
CA ARG A 42 -6.26 -17.23 -6.24
C ARG A 42 -5.63 -16.46 -5.08
N THR A 43 -4.46 -15.88 -5.28
CA THR A 43 -3.99 -14.81 -4.40
C THR A 43 -5.03 -13.74 -4.64
N GLU A 44 -6.05 -13.78 -3.79
CA GLU A 44 -7.19 -12.91 -3.88
C GLU A 44 -6.67 -11.52 -4.14
N SER A 45 -7.34 -10.76 -5.00
CA SER A 45 -7.06 -9.33 -5.18
C SER A 45 -6.85 -8.56 -3.86
N ASN A 46 -7.32 -9.12 -2.74
CA ASN A 46 -7.07 -8.73 -1.36
C ASN A 46 -5.59 -8.76 -0.90
N TYR A 47 -4.68 -9.52 -1.53
CA TYR A 47 -3.27 -9.60 -1.13
C TYR A 47 -2.39 -8.60 -1.90
N TYR A 48 -2.43 -8.62 -3.23
CA TYR A 48 -1.56 -7.76 -4.03
C TYR A 48 -1.97 -6.29 -4.02
N ARG A 49 -3.27 -5.98 -3.86
CA ARG A 49 -3.70 -4.56 -3.83
C ARG A 49 -3.20 -3.80 -2.60
N PRO A 50 -3.28 -4.31 -1.35
CA PRO A 50 -2.66 -3.65 -0.21
C PRO A 50 -1.14 -3.54 -0.34
N LEU A 51 -0.48 -4.55 -0.91
CA LEU A 51 0.97 -4.50 -1.14
C LEU A 51 1.35 -3.41 -2.15
N ALA A 52 0.63 -3.35 -3.28
CA ALA A 52 0.80 -2.30 -4.30
C ALA A 52 0.52 -0.92 -3.72
N GLN A 53 -0.54 -0.77 -2.91
CA GLN A 53 -0.85 0.47 -2.19
C GLN A 53 0.32 0.90 -1.30
N ALA A 54 0.87 -0.03 -0.51
CA ALA A 54 1.98 0.26 0.38
C ALA A 54 3.25 0.65 -0.37
N PHE A 55 3.56 -0.04 -1.47
CA PHE A 55 4.72 0.28 -2.29
C PHE A 55 4.63 1.69 -2.89
N LEU A 56 3.48 2.02 -3.51
CA LEU A 56 3.27 3.32 -4.14
C LEU A 56 3.23 4.48 -3.13
N ASN A 57 2.63 4.26 -1.95
CA ASN A 57 2.64 5.26 -0.88
C ASN A 57 4.05 5.44 -0.30
N ALA A 58 4.82 4.36 -0.12
CA ALA A 58 6.20 4.44 0.36
C ALA A 58 7.09 5.24 -0.58
N GLN A 59 6.93 5.08 -1.90
CA GLN A 59 7.61 5.91 -2.91
C GLN A 59 7.29 7.41 -2.76
N ALA A 60 6.10 7.75 -2.27
CA ALA A 60 5.70 9.12 -1.99
C ALA A 60 6.06 9.58 -0.56
N GLY A 61 6.81 8.78 0.21
CA GLY A 61 7.22 9.09 1.58
C GLY A 61 6.16 8.79 2.65
N TRP A 62 5.12 8.02 2.31
CA TRP A 62 4.04 7.64 3.22
C TRP A 62 4.14 6.18 3.64
N PHE A 63 3.98 5.92 4.93
CA PHE A 63 4.11 4.60 5.53
C PHE A 63 2.91 4.30 6.42
N LEU A 64 2.56 3.02 6.53
CA LEU A 64 1.52 2.58 7.45
C LEU A 64 2.15 2.39 8.84
N ASP A 65 1.80 3.25 9.79
CA ASP A 65 2.17 3.02 11.19
C ASP A 65 1.37 1.82 11.70
N MET A 66 2.07 0.71 11.94
CA MET A 66 1.45 -0.55 12.37
C MET A 66 0.76 -0.48 13.74
N ARG A 67 1.12 0.49 14.59
CA ARG A 67 0.51 0.68 15.91
C ARG A 67 -0.85 1.35 15.80
N THR A 68 -0.94 2.41 15.01
CA THR A 68 -2.16 3.22 14.86
C THR A 68 -3.02 2.76 13.68
N ARG A 69 -2.46 1.96 12.77
CA ARG A 69 -3.05 1.58 11.47
C ARG A 69 -3.39 2.77 10.60
N GLU A 70 -2.63 3.86 10.76
CA GLU A 70 -2.81 5.08 9.98
C GLU A 70 -1.63 5.31 9.04
N TRP A 71 -1.92 5.89 7.88
CA TRP A 71 -0.88 6.39 7.00
C TRP A 71 -0.26 7.65 7.62
N VAL A 72 1.07 7.67 7.69
CA VAL A 72 1.85 8.80 8.19
C VAL A 72 3.04 9.07 7.28
N PRO A 73 3.48 10.33 7.14
CA PRO A 73 4.76 10.66 6.54
C PRO A 73 5.95 9.99 7.27
N ARG A 74 7.03 9.69 6.55
CA ARG A 74 8.22 8.99 7.09
C ARG A 74 8.79 9.64 8.35
N ASP A 75 8.79 10.97 8.43
CA ASP A 75 9.31 11.73 9.56
C ASP A 75 8.52 11.49 10.86
N GLN A 76 7.25 11.08 10.74
CA GLN A 76 6.35 10.78 11.87
C GLN A 76 6.40 9.33 12.35
N LEU A 77 7.14 8.45 11.67
CA LEU A 77 7.41 7.10 12.15
C LEU A 77 8.30 7.12 13.40
N SER A 78 8.18 6.10 14.25
CA SER A 78 9.14 5.89 15.35
C SER A 78 10.54 5.61 14.79
N ASP A 79 11.58 5.88 15.59
CA ASP A 79 12.96 5.61 15.16
C ASP A 79 13.19 4.10 14.88
N GLU A 80 12.53 3.23 15.63
CA GLU A 80 12.52 1.78 15.37
C GLU A 80 11.91 1.45 14.00
N GLN A 81 10.78 2.07 13.65
CA GLN A 81 10.12 1.87 12.34
C GLN A 81 10.95 2.44 11.20
N LYS A 82 11.61 3.59 11.41
CA LYS A 82 12.53 4.20 10.43
C LYS A 82 13.73 3.31 10.15
N ALA A 83 14.24 2.59 11.16
CA ALA A 83 15.36 1.66 11.00
C ALA A 83 15.01 0.39 10.19
N MET A 84 13.72 0.07 10.05
CA MET A 84 13.22 -1.10 9.32
C MET A 84 12.75 -0.80 7.88
N THR A 85 12.81 0.47 7.45
CA THR A 85 12.27 0.97 6.17
C THR A 85 13.33 1.65 5.32
#